data_AF-A0A8C6KBS1-F1
#
_entry.id   AF-A0A8C6KBS1-F1
#
_cell.length_a   1.000
_cell.length_b   1.000
_cell.length_c   1.000
_cell.angle_alpha   90.00
_cell.angle_beta   90.00
_cell.angle_gamma   90.00
#
_symmetry.space_group_name_H-M   'P 1'
#
loop_
_entity.id
_entity.type
_entity.pdbx_description
1 polymer ?
#
loop_
_entity_poly.entity_id
_entity_poly.type
_entity_poly.pdbx_seq_one_letter_code
_entity_poly.pdbx_strand_id
1 'polypeptide(L)' 'MVKFALSQINWTHVLVPMGFVIGWYLDKQQDQKLTAFRNKSVLFRRELKPGEEVTWK' A
#
# COMPACT_ATOMS: atom_id res chain seq x y z
N MET A 1 -33.45 1.45 -23.38
CA MET A 1 -32.25 0.58 -23.35
C MET A 1 -31.02 1.40 -23.77
N VAL A 2 -30.59 2.38 -22.97
CA VAL A 2 -29.42 3.25 -23.32
C VAL A 2 -28.68 3.65 -22.04
N LYS A 3 -27.95 2.70 -21.45
CA LYS A 3 -26.95 2.98 -20.38
C LYS A 3 -25.60 2.30 -20.63
N PHE A 4 -25.44 1.62 -21.77
CA PHE A 4 -24.22 0.88 -22.10
C PHE A 4 -23.19 1.70 -22.88
N ALA A 5 -23.56 2.83 -23.48
CA ALA A 5 -22.66 3.63 -24.30
C ALA A 5 -21.65 4.48 -23.49
N LEU A 6 -21.97 4.88 -22.25
CA LEU A 6 -21.03 5.60 -21.37
C LEU A 6 -19.92 4.67 -20.80
N SER A 7 -20.15 3.35 -20.84
CA SER A 7 -19.22 2.35 -20.30
C SER A 7 -17.91 2.30 -21.08
N GLN A 8 -17.92 2.63 -22.37
CA GLN A 8 -16.73 2.48 -23.23
C GLN A 8 -15.81 3.70 -23.22
N ILE A 9 -16.33 4.90 -22.94
CA ILE A 9 -15.55 6.15 -22.96
C ILE A 9 -14.82 6.38 -21.62
N ASN A 10 -15.32 5.82 -20.51
CA ASN A 10 -14.74 6.04 -19.18
C ASN A 10 -13.75 4.97 -18.71
N TRP A 11 -13.54 3.88 -19.47
CA TRP A 11 -12.63 2.80 -19.04
C TRP A 11 -11.17 3.24 -18.97
N THR A 12 -10.73 4.06 -19.93
CA THR A 12 -9.35 4.56 -20.01
C THR A 12 -8.97 5.41 -18.79
N HIS A 13 -9.92 6.19 -18.27
CA HIS A 13 -9.70 7.01 -17.08
C HIS A 13 -9.63 6.19 -15.78
N VAL A 14 -10.11 4.95 -15.77
CA VAL A 14 -10.08 4.06 -14.60
C VAL A 14 -8.79 3.21 -14.56
N LEU A 15 -8.18 2.95 -15.71
CA LEU A 15 -6.95 2.14 -15.81
C LEU A 15 -5.79 2.72 -14.99
N VAL A 16 -5.54 4.02 -15.08
CA VAL A 16 -4.41 4.67 -14.38
C VAL A 16 -4.61 4.66 -12.86
N PRO A 17 -5.76 5.09 -12.31
CA PRO A 17 -6.02 4.96 -10.87
C PRO A 17 -5.98 3.52 -10.36
N MET A 18 -6.50 2.57 -11.14
CA MET A 18 -6.47 1.15 -10.75
C MET A 18 -5.04 0.62 -10.72
N GLY A 19 -4.22 0.94 -11.72
CA GLY A 19 -2.80 0.59 -11.76
C GLY A 19 -2.03 1.17 -10.58
N PHE A 20 -2.33 2.40 -10.18
CA PHE A 20 -1.74 3.02 -8.99
C PHE A 20 -2.11 2.26 -7.71
N VAL A 21 -3.38 1.89 -7.52
CA VAL A 21 -3.81 1.12 -6.35
C VAL A 21 -3.12 -0.24 -6.30
N ILE A 22 -2.98 -0.91 -7.45
CA ILE A 22 -2.27 -2.19 -7.55
C ILE A 22 -0.78 -2.02 -7.21
N GLY A 23 -0.12 -0.98 -7.75
CA GLY A 23 1.28 -0.69 -7.44
C GLY A 23 1.50 -0.43 -5.95
N TRP A 24 0.67 0.43 -5.35
CA TRP A 24 0.71 0.71 -3.92
C TRP A 24 0.50 -0.55 -3.06
N TYR A 25 -0.38 -1.44 -3.49
CA TYR A 25 -0.61 -2.71 -2.80
C TYR A 25 0.63 -3.62 -2.86
N LEU A 26 1.28 -3.71 -4.02
CA LEU A 26 2.50 -4.50 -4.19
C LEU A 26 3.66 -3.93 -3.38
N ASP A 27 3.83 -2.61 -3.35
CA ASP A 27 4.85 -1.95 -2.52
C ASP A 27 4.63 -2.25 -1.04
N LYS A 28 3.38 -2.16 -0.57
CA LYS A 28 3.03 -2.50 0.82
C LYS A 28 3.34 -3.97 1.16
N GLN A 29 3.12 -4.90 0.23
CA GLN A 29 3.51 -6.30 0.42
C GLN A 29 5.03 -6.47 0.49
N GLN A 30 5.79 -5.68 -0.28
CA GLN A 30 7.24 -5.72 -0.26
C GLN A 30 7.79 -5.18 1.06
N ASP A 31 7.24 -4.06 1.55
CA ASP A 31 7.61 -3.47 2.83
C ASP A 31 7.38 -4.43 4.00
N GLN A 32 6.28 -5.21 3.96
CA GLN A 32 6.01 -6.25 4.95
C GLN A 32 7.08 -7.36 4.96
N LYS A 33 7.64 -7.72 3.80
CA LYS A 33 8.75 -8.68 3.70
C LYS A 33 10.07 -8.10 4.23
N LEU A 34 10.26 -6.78 4.12
CA LEU A 34 11.47 -6.07 4.55
C LEU A 34 11.46 -5.65 6.03
N THR A 35 10.68 -6.33 6.86
CA THR A 35 10.54 -6.02 8.29
C THR A 35 11.64 -6.60 9.19
N ALA A 36 12.61 -7.33 8.64
CA ALA A 36 13.64 -8.05 9.41
C ALA A 36 14.48 -7.14 10.33
N PHE A 37 14.73 -5.89 9.92
CA PHE A 37 15.52 -4.90 10.65
C PHE A 37 14.67 -3.84 11.39
N ARG A 38 13.36 -4.07 11.50
CA ARG A 38 12.44 -3.17 12.20
C ARG A 38 12.80 -3.10 13.69
N ASN A 39 12.96 -1.88 14.22
CA ASN A 39 13.37 -1.60 15.60
C ASN A 39 14.74 -2.18 16.04
N LYS A 40 15.61 -2.54 15.08
CA LYS A 40 16.94 -3.08 15.36
C LYS A 40 18.09 -2.17 14.92
N SER A 41 17.78 -1.10 14.20
CA SER A 41 18.80 -0.12 13.77
C SER A 41 19.32 0.68 14.96
N VAL A 42 20.63 0.96 14.97
CA VAL A 42 21.31 1.68 16.07
C VAL A 42 20.68 3.06 16.31
N LEU A 43 20.18 3.72 15.25
CA LEU A 43 19.55 5.04 15.29
C LEU A 43 18.11 5.05 15.79
N PHE A 44 17.30 4.02 15.49
CA PHE A 44 15.85 4.05 15.73
C PHE A 44 15.36 2.96 16.70
N ARG A 45 16.28 2.22 17.33
CA ARG A 45 15.95 1.24 18.36
C ARG A 45 15.38 1.95 19.58
N ARG A 46 14.16 1.59 19.96
CA ARG A 46 13.49 2.10 21.16
C ARG A 46 12.66 1.01 21.84
N GLU A 47 12.37 1.21 23.12
CA GLU A 47 11.35 0.42 23.79
C GLU A 47 9.97 0.73 23.21
N LEU A 48 9.17 -0.32 23.01
CA LEU A 48 7.82 -0.21 22.46
C LEU A 48 6.88 0.29 23.57
N LYS A 49 5.98 1.20 23.21
CA LYS A 49 4.94 1.66 24.14
C LYS A 49 3.98 0.51 24.44
N PRO A 50 3.36 0.46 25.63
CA PRO A 50 2.34 -0.55 25.92
C PRO A 50 1.22 -0.48 24.87
N GLY A 51 1.00 -1.60 24.16
CA GLY A 51 0.04 -1.71 23.05
C GLY A 51 0.60 -1.47 21.65
N GLU A 52 1.88 -1.09 21.51
CA GLU A 52 2.54 -0.95 20.21
C GLU A 52 3.33 -2.24 19.90
N GLU A 53 2.85 -3.04 18.94
CA GLU A 53 3.55 -4.28 18.55
C GLU A 53 4.82 -3.98 17.74
N VAL A 54 4.84 -2.87 17.01
CA VAL A 54 5.79 -2.62 15.94
C VAL A 54 5.93 -1.13 15.60
N THR A 55 7.10 -0.69 15.11
CA THR A 55 7.41 0.74 14.95
C THR A 55 6.81 1.45 13.72
N TRP A 56 6.60 0.76 12.58
CA TRP A 56 6.02 1.36 11.33
C TRP A 56 5.45 0.32 10.36
N LYS A 57 4.17 0.38 9.97
CA LYS A 57 3.46 -0.72 9.26
C LYS A 57 3.69 -0.78 7.76
#